data_AF-A0A7Y5B6W8-F1
#
_entry.id   AF-A0A7Y5B6W8-F1
#
_cell.length_a   1.000
_cell.length_b   1.000
_cell.length_c   1.000
_cell.angle_alpha   90.00
_cell.angle_beta   90.00
_cell.angle_gamma   90.00
#
_symmetry.space_group_name_H-M   'P 1'
#
loop_
_entity.id
_entity.type
_entity.pdbx_description
1 polymer ?
#
loop_
_entity_poly.entity_id
_entity_poly.type
_entity_poly.pdbx_seq_one_letter_code
_entity_poly.pdbx_strand_id
1 'polypeptide(L)'
;MSLAADYFRRLHEQIEILQSRSLESIQQAAQMCAQSLSSGGAIHIYDTGHLVSRELVNRAGGLAAYQSLTFDLTVNNPNAYRDRKGMQPKDDEDTIADLVKVVLDRSRVRQGDVLIIGTVSGKTAIAVELAIQAIERKVQVIGLTAVDYSSKLKSDHHSGLRLFEVADLVIDNAAPYGDGMMSLEGIDAPFCPASGLGAAAALWAMTAELIEIMTREAKPPTVFHSINRPDGKELYEKSIERFAELGY
;
A
#
# COMPACT_ATOMS: atom_id res chain seq x y z
N MET A 1 11.22 28.00 -19.24
CA MET A 1 11.68 26.79 -18.53
C MET A 1 11.30 25.58 -19.39
N SER A 2 12.14 24.54 -19.49
CA SER A 2 11.73 23.30 -20.19
C SER A 2 10.69 22.54 -19.36
N LEU A 3 9.89 21.68 -19.98
CA LEU A 3 8.92 20.83 -19.25
C LEU A 3 9.61 19.91 -18.24
N ALA A 4 10.82 19.42 -18.54
CA ALA A 4 11.59 18.60 -17.61
C ALA A 4 12.02 19.40 -16.36
N ALA A 5 12.45 20.66 -16.53
CA ALA A 5 12.79 21.52 -15.39
C ALA A 5 11.53 21.91 -14.58
N ASP A 6 10.39 22.13 -15.25
CA ASP A 6 9.11 22.38 -14.57
C ASP A 6 8.63 21.16 -13.78
N TYR A 7 8.81 19.95 -14.32
CA TYR A 7 8.49 18.70 -13.62
C TYR A 7 9.27 18.57 -12.31
N PHE A 8 10.59 18.81 -12.31
CA PHE A 8 11.37 18.75 -11.07
C PHE A 8 10.90 19.79 -10.05
N ARG A 9 10.60 21.02 -10.49
CA ARG A 9 10.02 22.05 -9.61
C ARG A 9 8.72 21.56 -8.96
N ARG A 10 7.80 20.99 -9.74
CA ARG A 10 6.52 20.45 -9.23
C ARG A 10 6.71 19.23 -8.32
N LEU A 11 7.70 18.39 -8.62
CA LEU A 11 8.05 17.26 -7.75
C LEU A 11 8.53 17.76 -6.38
N HIS A 12 9.36 18.80 -6.32
CA HIS A 12 9.76 19.42 -5.06
C HIS A 12 8.56 19.94 -4.27
N GLU A 13 7.68 20.70 -4.93
CA GLU A 13 6.43 21.20 -4.32
C GLU A 13 5.57 20.05 -3.79
N GLN A 14 5.48 18.96 -4.54
CA GLN A 14 4.70 17.79 -4.14
C GLN A 14 5.25 17.09 -2.89
N ILE A 15 6.58 16.97 -2.78
CA ILE A 15 7.23 16.38 -1.60
C ILE A 15 7.05 17.29 -0.38
N GLU A 16 7.11 18.62 -0.55
CA GLU A 16 6.82 19.57 0.52
C GLU A 16 5.36 19.45 1.01
N ILE A 17 4.40 19.33 0.09
CA ILE A 17 2.99 19.12 0.44
C ILE A 17 2.82 17.80 1.19
N LEU A 18 3.38 16.70 0.66
CA LEU A 18 3.35 15.39 1.32
C LEU A 18 3.88 15.47 2.75
N GLN A 19 5.06 16.05 2.93
CA GLN A 19 5.66 16.20 4.25
C GLN A 19 4.75 17.02 5.17
N SER A 20 4.21 18.15 4.69
CA SER A 20 3.35 19.02 5.51
C SER A 20 2.05 18.35 5.95
N ARG A 21 1.45 17.50 5.10
CA ARG A 21 0.15 16.86 5.35
C ARG A 21 0.25 15.54 6.11
N SER A 22 1.32 14.78 5.87
CA SER A 22 1.35 13.36 6.22
C SER A 22 2.48 12.98 7.17
N LEU A 23 3.38 13.89 7.57
CA LEU A 23 4.49 13.56 8.48
C LEU A 23 4.00 12.93 9.79
N GLU A 24 2.96 13.50 10.41
CA GLU A 24 2.40 12.95 11.65
C GLU A 24 1.84 11.54 11.43
N SER A 25 1.03 11.32 10.38
CA SER A 25 0.51 10.00 10.04
C SER A 25 1.63 9.01 9.71
N ILE A 26 2.70 9.45 9.06
CA ILE A 26 3.88 8.60 8.75
C ILE A 26 4.55 8.15 10.05
N GLN A 27 4.69 9.03 11.03
CA GLN A 27 5.27 8.70 12.35
C GLN A 27 4.37 7.77 13.16
N GLN A 28 3.05 8.00 13.15
CA GLN A 28 2.08 7.11 13.78
C GLN A 28 2.08 5.72 13.14
N ALA A 29 2.15 5.65 11.81
CA ALA A 29 2.24 4.41 11.05
C ALA A 29 3.51 3.63 11.40
N ALA A 30 4.66 4.31 11.51
CA ALA A 30 5.91 3.71 11.93
C ALA A 30 5.81 3.11 13.34
N GLN A 31 5.15 3.81 14.27
CA GLN A 31 4.91 3.31 15.63
C GLN A 31 4.00 2.07 15.65
N MET A 32 2.92 2.06 14.86
CA MET A 32 2.04 0.90 14.70
C MET A 32 2.81 -0.32 14.19
N CYS A 33 3.61 -0.12 13.14
CA CYS A 33 4.44 -1.17 12.55
C CYS A 33 5.51 -1.69 13.53
N ALA A 34 6.23 -0.79 14.21
CA ALA A 34 7.25 -1.15 15.20
C ALA A 34 6.66 -1.94 16.38
N GLN A 35 5.47 -1.55 16.86
CA GLN A 35 4.78 -2.25 17.93
C GLN A 35 4.31 -3.64 17.49
N SER A 36 3.76 -3.77 16.28
CA SER A 36 3.36 -5.05 15.69
C SER A 36 4.56 -6.00 15.62
N LEU A 37 5.66 -5.59 14.96
CA LEU A 37 6.86 -6.41 14.83
C LEU A 37 7.47 -6.79 16.19
N SER A 38 7.57 -5.83 17.11
CA SER A 38 8.13 -6.07 18.45
C SER A 38 7.30 -7.02 19.30
N SER A 39 6.03 -7.22 18.94
CA SER A 39 5.07 -8.14 19.57
C SER A 39 4.93 -9.46 18.81
N GLY A 40 5.74 -9.69 17.78
CA GLY A 40 5.71 -10.88 16.93
C GLY A 40 4.63 -10.86 15.84
N GLY A 41 4.04 -9.70 15.56
CA GLY A 41 3.17 -9.49 14.40
C GLY A 41 3.95 -9.32 13.10
N ALA A 42 3.23 -9.06 12.01
CA ALA A 42 3.79 -8.85 10.67
C ALA A 42 3.26 -7.57 10.01
N ILE A 43 3.92 -7.14 8.94
CA ILE A 43 3.48 -6.03 8.08
C ILE A 43 3.17 -6.58 6.69
N HIS A 44 1.88 -6.53 6.33
CA HIS A 44 1.37 -6.96 5.04
C HIS A 44 1.10 -5.75 4.16
N ILE A 45 1.36 -5.86 2.86
CA ILE A 45 1.15 -4.81 1.88
C ILE A 45 0.26 -5.34 0.76
N TYR A 46 -0.93 -4.77 0.63
CA TYR A 46 -1.80 -4.95 -0.52
C TYR A 46 -1.73 -3.70 -1.41
N ASP A 47 -1.27 -3.86 -2.66
CA ASP A 47 -1.13 -2.78 -3.64
C ASP A 47 -1.94 -3.11 -4.89
N THR A 48 -2.78 -2.18 -5.35
CA THR A 48 -3.59 -2.36 -6.56
C THR A 48 -2.83 -2.05 -7.87
N GLY A 49 -1.51 -1.81 -7.81
CA GLY A 49 -0.62 -1.87 -8.98
C GLY A 49 0.23 -0.63 -9.27
N HIS A 50 0.38 0.30 -8.32
CA HIS A 50 1.06 1.59 -8.55
C HIS A 50 2.46 1.69 -7.93
N LEU A 51 3.13 0.55 -7.70
CA LEU A 51 4.57 0.36 -7.36
C LEU A 51 4.83 -0.02 -5.90
N VAL A 52 3.94 0.27 -4.95
CA VAL A 52 4.22 0.18 -3.51
C VAL A 52 4.81 -1.17 -3.09
N SER A 53 4.15 -2.29 -3.44
CA SER A 53 4.67 -3.61 -3.09
C SER A 53 5.98 -3.93 -3.81
N ARG A 54 6.16 -3.45 -5.05
CA ARG A 54 7.38 -3.66 -5.84
C ARG A 54 8.57 -2.81 -5.37
N GLU A 55 8.29 -1.66 -4.76
CA GLU A 55 9.30 -0.74 -4.26
C GLU A 55 9.88 -1.21 -2.92
N LEU A 56 9.03 -1.71 -2.02
CA LEU A 56 9.43 -2.03 -0.65
C LEU A 56 9.84 -3.49 -0.43
N VAL A 57 9.18 -4.43 -1.11
CA VAL A 57 9.39 -5.86 -0.83
C VAL A 57 10.65 -6.37 -1.54
N ASN A 58 11.49 -7.11 -0.80
CA ASN A 58 12.74 -7.71 -1.31
C ASN A 58 13.70 -6.69 -1.94
N ARG A 59 13.79 -5.49 -1.34
CA ARG A 59 14.66 -4.40 -1.79
C ARG A 59 15.87 -4.27 -0.88
N ALA A 60 17.07 -4.05 -1.45
CA ALA A 60 18.24 -3.67 -0.67
C ALA A 60 17.99 -2.34 0.07
N GLY A 61 18.31 -2.28 1.37
CA GLY A 61 17.96 -1.17 2.26
C GLY A 61 16.52 -1.22 2.77
N GLY A 62 15.68 -2.14 2.27
CA GLY A 62 14.34 -2.42 2.77
C GLY A 62 14.32 -3.43 3.91
N LEU A 63 13.19 -3.47 4.62
CA LEU A 63 12.94 -4.43 5.70
C LEU A 63 12.62 -5.81 5.14
N ALA A 64 13.15 -6.85 5.77
CA ALA A 64 12.73 -8.23 5.52
C ALA A 64 11.28 -8.50 5.95
N ALA A 65 10.76 -7.66 6.85
CA ALA A 65 9.43 -7.80 7.44
C ALA A 65 8.26 -7.41 6.52
N TYR A 66 8.51 -6.72 5.39
CA TYR A 66 7.45 -6.37 4.45
C TYR A 66 7.04 -7.57 3.61
N GLN A 67 5.77 -7.98 3.73
CA GLN A 67 5.20 -9.10 2.99
C GLN A 67 4.11 -8.61 2.04
N SER A 68 4.19 -8.99 0.76
CA SER A 68 3.12 -8.67 -0.17
C SER A 68 1.92 -9.60 0.06
N LEU A 69 0.74 -9.03 0.29
CA LEU A 69 -0.53 -9.73 0.19
C LEU A 69 -1.05 -9.58 -1.23
N THR A 70 -1.03 -10.67 -2.00
CA THR A 70 -1.51 -10.70 -3.38
C THR A 70 -2.51 -11.83 -3.56
N PHE A 71 -3.60 -11.56 -4.25
CA PHE A 71 -4.59 -12.57 -4.63
C PHE A 71 -5.25 -12.16 -5.94
N ASP A 72 -5.69 -13.16 -6.69
CA ASP A 72 -6.41 -13.01 -7.96
C ASP A 72 -7.38 -14.19 -8.08
N LEU A 73 -8.52 -13.94 -8.70
CA LEU A 73 -9.51 -14.95 -9.05
C LEU A 73 -9.95 -14.73 -10.50
N THR A 74 -9.45 -15.57 -11.39
CA THR A 74 -9.88 -15.58 -12.79
C THR A 74 -10.83 -16.76 -13.03
N VAL A 75 -12.06 -16.46 -13.44
CA VAL A 75 -13.07 -17.47 -13.83
C VAL A 75 -13.33 -17.36 -15.33
N ASN A 76 -12.94 -18.38 -16.10
CA ASN A 76 -13.27 -18.48 -17.52
C ASN A 76 -14.38 -19.52 -17.73
N ASN A 77 -15.60 -19.06 -18.00
CA ASN A 77 -16.79 -19.91 -18.14
C ASN A 77 -17.67 -19.46 -19.31
N PRO A 78 -17.23 -19.64 -20.56
CA PRO A 78 -17.95 -19.13 -21.73
C PRO A 78 -19.28 -19.88 -21.93
N ASN A 79 -20.36 -19.13 -22.18
CA ASN A 79 -21.66 -19.71 -22.49
C ASN A 79 -22.41 -18.86 -23.52
N ALA A 80 -22.16 -19.14 -24.79
CA ALA A 80 -22.69 -18.37 -25.91
C ALA A 80 -24.24 -18.22 -25.91
N TYR A 81 -24.97 -19.20 -25.35
CA TYR A 81 -26.43 -19.08 -25.21
C TYR A 81 -26.80 -18.01 -24.19
N ARG A 82 -26.19 -18.03 -23.00
CA ARG A 82 -26.42 -17.05 -21.92
C ARG A 82 -25.93 -15.66 -22.31
N ASP A 83 -24.78 -15.58 -22.98
CA ASP A 83 -24.22 -14.32 -23.49
C ASP A 83 -25.19 -13.64 -24.46
N ARG A 84 -25.75 -14.40 -25.42
CA ARG A 84 -26.78 -13.90 -26.36
C ARG A 84 -28.08 -13.49 -25.67
N LYS A 85 -28.34 -13.99 -24.47
CA LYS A 85 -29.50 -13.63 -23.64
C LYS A 85 -29.19 -12.50 -22.65
N GLY A 86 -27.98 -11.96 -22.65
CA GLY A 86 -27.55 -10.92 -21.70
C GLY A 86 -27.53 -11.40 -20.25
N MET A 87 -27.46 -12.72 -20.02
CA MET A 87 -27.40 -13.30 -18.67
C MET A 87 -25.97 -13.17 -18.15
N GLN A 88 -25.72 -12.15 -17.34
CA GLN A 88 -24.42 -11.94 -16.71
C GLN A 88 -24.24 -12.84 -15.48
N PRO A 89 -23.00 -13.25 -15.14
CA PRO A 89 -22.68 -13.85 -13.85
C PRO A 89 -23.14 -12.96 -12.68
N LYS A 90 -23.36 -13.56 -11.51
CA LYS A 90 -23.56 -12.82 -10.26
C LYS A 90 -22.24 -12.10 -9.96
N ASP A 91 -22.29 -10.79 -9.90
CA ASP A 91 -21.19 -9.91 -9.48
C ASP A 91 -21.79 -8.89 -8.52
N ASP A 92 -22.21 -9.40 -7.36
CA ASP A 92 -22.85 -8.62 -6.32
C ASP A 92 -22.01 -8.59 -5.04
N GLU A 93 -22.44 -7.76 -4.10
CA GLU A 93 -21.71 -7.38 -2.90
C GLU A 93 -21.25 -8.58 -2.07
N ASP A 94 -22.14 -9.58 -1.91
CA ASP A 94 -21.85 -10.85 -1.23
C ASP A 94 -20.64 -11.55 -1.83
N THR A 95 -20.47 -11.47 -3.16
CA THR A 95 -19.38 -12.15 -3.88
C THR A 95 -18.01 -11.55 -3.52
N ILE A 96 -17.93 -10.22 -3.37
CA ILE A 96 -16.69 -9.54 -2.96
C ILE A 96 -16.39 -9.80 -1.49
N ALA A 97 -17.40 -9.71 -0.62
CA ALA A 97 -17.26 -10.02 0.80
C ALA A 97 -16.78 -11.46 1.01
N ASP A 98 -17.38 -12.44 0.32
CA ASP A 98 -16.99 -13.85 0.38
C ASP A 98 -15.56 -14.06 -0.14
N LEU A 99 -15.19 -13.40 -1.23
CA LEU A 99 -13.83 -13.49 -1.77
C LEU A 99 -12.79 -12.97 -0.77
N VAL A 100 -12.99 -11.76 -0.23
CA VAL A 100 -12.08 -11.18 0.77
C VAL A 100 -12.01 -12.06 2.01
N LYS A 101 -13.14 -12.63 2.44
CA LYS A 101 -13.19 -13.55 3.57
C LYS A 101 -12.29 -14.76 3.32
N VAL A 102 -12.43 -15.42 2.17
CA VAL A 102 -11.60 -16.57 1.79
C VAL A 102 -10.13 -16.20 1.69
N VAL A 103 -9.81 -15.03 1.13
CA VAL A 103 -8.44 -14.52 1.05
C VAL A 103 -7.82 -14.40 2.45
N LEU A 104 -8.49 -13.71 3.37
CA LEU A 104 -7.97 -13.50 4.73
C LEU A 104 -7.88 -14.83 5.49
N ASP A 105 -8.88 -15.70 5.40
CA ASP A 105 -8.90 -17.02 6.05
C ASP A 105 -7.78 -17.97 5.52
N ARG A 106 -7.33 -17.77 4.28
CA ARG A 106 -6.24 -18.56 3.66
C ARG A 106 -4.87 -17.89 3.73
N SER A 107 -4.82 -16.63 4.15
CA SER A 107 -3.58 -15.88 4.32
C SER A 107 -2.89 -16.22 5.65
N ARG A 108 -1.73 -15.60 5.90
CA ARG A 108 -1.06 -15.61 7.21
C ARG A 108 -1.38 -14.36 8.04
N VAL A 109 -2.24 -13.48 7.55
CA VAL A 109 -2.67 -12.27 8.26
C VAL A 109 -3.43 -12.68 9.53
N ARG A 110 -3.06 -12.10 10.66
CA ARG A 110 -3.69 -12.40 11.95
C ARG A 110 -3.84 -11.15 12.83
N GLN A 111 -4.63 -11.30 13.89
CA GLN A 111 -4.76 -10.26 14.92
C GLN A 111 -3.39 -9.77 15.39
N GLY A 112 -3.24 -8.45 15.50
CA GLY A 112 -2.01 -7.78 15.92
C GLY A 112 -1.04 -7.47 14.78
N ASP A 113 -1.30 -7.96 13.56
CA ASP A 113 -0.56 -7.55 12.36
C ASP A 113 -1.00 -6.15 11.90
N VAL A 114 -0.18 -5.56 11.02
CA VAL A 114 -0.51 -4.34 10.27
C VAL A 114 -0.74 -4.71 8.81
N LEU A 115 -1.81 -4.19 8.21
CA LEU A 115 -2.10 -4.27 6.78
C LEU A 115 -2.09 -2.88 6.17
N ILE A 116 -1.09 -2.63 5.31
CA ILE A 116 -1.01 -1.43 4.48
C ILE A 116 -1.76 -1.69 3.18
N ILE A 117 -2.76 -0.86 2.88
CA ILE A 117 -3.56 -0.95 1.65
C ILE A 117 -3.23 0.29 0.79
N GLY A 118 -2.54 0.07 -0.32
CA GLY A 118 -2.14 1.09 -1.29
C GLY A 118 -3.09 1.16 -2.48
N THR A 119 -3.77 2.30 -2.63
CA THR A 119 -4.63 2.59 -3.79
C THR A 119 -4.79 4.09 -3.99
N VAL A 120 -4.67 4.56 -5.24
CA VAL A 120 -4.78 5.99 -5.55
C VAL A 120 -6.20 6.51 -5.30
N SER A 121 -7.22 5.76 -5.75
CA SER A 121 -8.62 6.20 -5.67
C SER A 121 -9.31 5.81 -4.36
N GLY A 122 -8.89 4.72 -3.71
CA GLY A 122 -9.53 4.22 -2.49
C GLY A 122 -11.00 3.78 -2.66
N LYS A 123 -11.53 3.73 -3.89
CA LYS A 123 -12.98 3.57 -4.13
C LYS A 123 -13.43 2.14 -4.41
N THR A 124 -12.50 1.23 -4.70
CA THR A 124 -12.86 -0.12 -5.19
C THR A 124 -13.44 -0.97 -4.07
N ALA A 125 -14.48 -1.75 -4.38
CA ALA A 125 -15.15 -2.60 -3.40
C ALA A 125 -14.17 -3.55 -2.70
N ILE A 126 -13.26 -4.20 -3.43
CA ILE A 126 -12.25 -5.11 -2.87
C ILE A 126 -11.36 -4.42 -1.82
N ALA A 127 -10.87 -3.20 -2.09
CA ALA A 127 -9.96 -2.52 -1.17
C ALA A 127 -10.66 -2.07 0.11
N VAL A 128 -11.90 -1.57 -0.02
CA VAL A 128 -12.72 -1.14 1.11
C VAL A 128 -13.14 -2.35 1.95
N GLU A 129 -13.61 -3.42 1.31
CA GLU A 129 -14.02 -4.65 1.99
C GLU A 129 -12.84 -5.31 2.70
N LEU A 130 -11.66 -5.35 2.07
CA LEU A 130 -10.43 -5.84 2.69
C LEU A 130 -10.07 -5.05 3.96
N ALA A 131 -10.22 -3.72 3.94
CA ALA A 131 -9.97 -2.89 5.11
C ALA A 131 -10.95 -3.20 6.25
N ILE A 132 -12.26 -3.21 5.96
CA ILE A 132 -13.31 -3.48 6.95
C ILE A 132 -13.07 -4.84 7.60
N GLN A 133 -12.92 -5.88 6.78
CA GLN A 133 -12.75 -7.25 7.25
C GLN A 133 -11.41 -7.50 7.99
N ALA A 134 -10.36 -6.73 7.68
CA ALA A 134 -9.10 -6.77 8.43
C ALA A 134 -9.26 -6.16 9.82
N ILE A 135 -9.95 -5.01 9.92
CA ILE A 135 -10.24 -4.34 11.19
C ILE A 135 -11.11 -5.23 12.09
N GLU A 136 -12.14 -5.87 11.55
CA GLU A 136 -12.97 -6.85 12.28
C GLU A 136 -12.14 -8.02 12.85
N ARG A 137 -11.07 -8.40 12.15
CA ARG A 137 -10.09 -9.41 12.59
C ARG A 137 -9.01 -8.86 13.51
N LYS A 138 -9.12 -7.59 13.95
CA LYS A 138 -8.17 -6.89 14.82
C LYS A 138 -6.76 -6.77 14.21
N VAL A 139 -6.72 -6.64 12.89
CA VAL A 139 -5.54 -6.23 12.12
C VAL A 139 -5.61 -4.71 12.02
N GLN A 140 -4.52 -4.01 12.28
CA GLN A 140 -4.49 -2.57 12.12
C GLN A 140 -4.34 -2.22 10.63
N VAL A 141 -5.19 -1.32 10.11
CA VAL A 141 -5.19 -0.96 8.70
C VAL A 141 -4.64 0.44 8.48
N ILE A 142 -3.60 0.53 7.64
CA ILE A 142 -3.05 1.79 7.15
C ILE A 142 -3.50 1.97 5.70
N GLY A 143 -4.31 3.00 5.43
CA GLY A 143 -4.73 3.38 4.09
C GLY A 143 -3.74 4.36 3.48
N LEU A 144 -3.06 3.97 2.39
CA LEU A 144 -2.21 4.85 1.60
C LEU A 144 -2.93 5.26 0.32
N THR A 145 -3.38 6.51 0.25
CA THR A 145 -4.25 6.97 -0.84
C THR A 145 -4.06 8.44 -1.18
N ALA A 146 -4.65 8.90 -2.28
CA ALA A 146 -4.67 10.31 -2.67
C ALA A 146 -5.97 10.95 -2.19
N VAL A 147 -5.96 11.64 -1.05
CA VAL A 147 -7.20 12.11 -0.40
C VAL A 147 -7.94 13.13 -1.27
N ASP A 148 -7.21 14.04 -1.93
CA ASP A 148 -7.79 15.04 -2.85
C ASP A 148 -8.46 14.40 -4.08
N TYR A 149 -8.04 13.19 -4.45
CA TYR A 149 -8.67 12.40 -5.50
C TYR A 149 -9.83 11.58 -4.96
N SER A 150 -9.58 10.75 -3.95
CA SER A 150 -10.55 9.81 -3.37
C SER A 150 -11.82 10.51 -2.86
N SER A 151 -11.67 11.66 -2.19
CA SER A 151 -12.79 12.44 -1.63
C SER A 151 -13.84 12.89 -2.66
N LYS A 152 -13.47 12.94 -3.95
CA LYS A 152 -14.36 13.34 -5.05
C LYS A 152 -14.98 12.17 -5.82
N LEU A 153 -14.57 10.95 -5.51
CA LEU A 153 -15.04 9.75 -6.19
C LEU A 153 -16.21 9.13 -5.45
N LYS A 154 -17.14 8.55 -6.23
CA LYS A 154 -18.17 7.66 -5.69
C LYS A 154 -17.52 6.30 -5.37
N SER A 155 -17.79 5.77 -4.18
CA SER A 155 -17.37 4.42 -3.82
C SER A 155 -18.08 3.37 -4.67
N ASP A 156 -17.35 2.32 -5.04
CA ASP A 156 -17.91 1.10 -5.62
C ASP A 156 -18.36 0.12 -4.52
N HIS A 157 -18.01 0.38 -3.26
CA HIS A 157 -18.44 -0.41 -2.11
C HIS A 157 -19.85 0.00 -1.65
N HIS A 158 -20.64 -0.99 -1.21
CA HIS A 158 -22.05 -0.80 -0.83
C HIS A 158 -22.24 0.13 0.38
N SER A 159 -21.25 0.19 1.29
CA SER A 159 -21.26 1.12 2.42
C SER A 159 -21.20 2.59 1.98
N GLY A 160 -20.86 2.86 0.71
CA GLY A 160 -20.61 4.21 0.20
C GLY A 160 -19.27 4.80 0.64
N LEU A 161 -18.52 4.10 1.50
CA LEU A 161 -17.25 4.55 2.05
C LEU A 161 -16.08 4.22 1.12
N ARG A 162 -15.03 5.00 1.21
CA ARG A 162 -13.72 4.81 0.57
C ARG A 162 -12.69 4.38 1.61
N LEU A 163 -11.53 3.92 1.15
CA LEU A 163 -10.47 3.43 2.01
C LEU A 163 -10.09 4.41 3.14
N PHE A 164 -9.97 5.71 2.82
CA PHE A 164 -9.59 6.71 3.83
C PHE A 164 -10.66 6.94 4.91
N GLU A 165 -11.90 6.49 4.67
CA GLU A 165 -13.00 6.62 5.62
C GLU A 165 -13.13 5.38 6.53
N VAL A 166 -12.44 4.28 6.20
CA VAL A 166 -12.51 3.01 6.95
C VAL A 166 -11.20 2.63 7.61
N ALA A 167 -10.03 3.05 7.09
CA ALA A 167 -8.73 2.70 7.66
C ALA A 167 -8.54 3.28 9.07
N ASP A 168 -7.82 2.55 9.94
CA ASP A 168 -7.46 3.04 11.29
C ASP A 168 -6.57 4.29 11.22
N LEU A 169 -5.70 4.33 10.20
CA LEU A 169 -4.80 5.45 9.93
C LEU A 169 -4.67 5.70 8.43
N VAL A 170 -4.65 6.97 8.03
CA VAL A 170 -4.51 7.38 6.62
C VAL A 170 -3.19 8.10 6.41
N ILE A 171 -2.46 7.67 5.40
CA ILE A 171 -1.33 8.41 4.83
C ILE A 171 -1.80 8.98 3.48
N ASP A 172 -1.95 10.31 3.42
CA ASP A 172 -2.22 11.00 2.15
C ASP A 172 -0.92 11.04 1.33
N ASN A 173 -0.90 10.44 0.15
CA ASN A 173 0.24 10.51 -0.78
C ASN A 173 0.32 11.87 -1.51
N ALA A 174 -0.60 12.78 -1.17
CA ALA A 174 -0.73 14.16 -1.66
C ALA A 174 -1.03 14.27 -3.16
N ALA A 175 -1.28 13.18 -3.89
CA ALA A 175 -1.50 13.28 -5.33
C ALA A 175 -2.75 14.11 -5.63
N PRO A 176 -2.68 15.01 -6.64
CA PRO A 176 -3.81 15.86 -6.99
C PRO A 176 -4.94 15.04 -7.60
N TYR A 177 -6.11 15.66 -7.72
CA TYR A 177 -7.22 15.06 -8.45
C TYR A 177 -6.81 14.75 -9.90
N GLY A 178 -6.96 13.49 -10.32
CA GLY A 178 -6.53 13.01 -11.63
C GLY A 178 -5.06 12.58 -11.70
N ASP A 179 -4.34 12.59 -10.58
CA ASP A 179 -2.97 12.07 -10.37
C ASP A 179 -1.84 12.79 -11.15
N GLY A 180 -2.11 13.48 -12.27
CA GLY A 180 -1.08 14.16 -13.06
C GLY A 180 -0.56 15.46 -12.44
N MET A 181 0.76 15.63 -12.41
CA MET A 181 1.43 16.87 -11.96
C MET A 181 1.54 17.93 -13.06
N MET A 182 1.53 17.50 -14.33
CA MET A 182 1.84 18.35 -15.48
C MET A 182 0.61 18.57 -16.38
N SER A 183 0.58 19.71 -17.07
CA SER A 183 -0.41 20.08 -18.07
C SER A 183 0.26 20.81 -19.24
N LEU A 184 -0.26 20.65 -20.46
CA LEU A 184 0.26 21.31 -21.66
C LEU A 184 -0.87 21.61 -22.64
N GLU A 185 -0.85 22.79 -23.28
CA GLU A 185 -1.82 23.14 -24.32
C GLU A 185 -1.79 22.11 -25.46
N GLY A 186 -2.98 21.64 -25.89
CA GLY A 186 -3.12 20.59 -26.89
C GLY A 186 -3.07 19.16 -26.33
N ILE A 187 -2.92 18.99 -25.01
CA ILE A 187 -3.04 17.69 -24.32
C ILE A 187 -4.24 17.75 -23.36
N ASP A 188 -5.24 16.90 -23.60
CA ASP A 188 -6.53 16.95 -22.89
C ASP A 188 -6.50 16.37 -21.47
N ALA A 189 -5.39 15.72 -21.06
CA ALA A 189 -5.24 15.06 -19.78
C ALA A 189 -4.00 15.54 -19.01
N PRO A 190 -4.10 15.69 -17.68
CA PRO A 190 -2.92 15.78 -16.82
C PRO A 190 -2.01 14.57 -17.02
N PHE A 191 -0.69 14.78 -16.97
CA PHE A 191 0.30 13.72 -17.16
C PHE A 191 1.40 13.80 -16.11
N CYS A 192 2.30 12.80 -16.10
CA CYS A 192 3.33 12.60 -15.07
C CYS A 192 2.71 12.41 -13.66
N PRO A 193 2.28 11.18 -13.32
CA PRO A 193 1.53 10.92 -12.09
C PRO A 193 2.35 11.18 -10.82
N ALA A 194 1.69 11.68 -9.77
CA ALA A 194 2.29 12.01 -8.48
C ALA A 194 2.23 10.85 -7.47
N SER A 195 1.17 10.06 -7.51
CA SER A 195 0.78 9.10 -6.48
C SER A 195 1.85 8.07 -6.16
N GLY A 196 2.50 7.50 -7.18
CA GLY A 196 3.56 6.51 -6.99
C GLY A 196 4.78 7.07 -6.26
N LEU A 197 5.20 8.30 -6.60
CA LEU A 197 6.33 8.96 -5.95
C LEU A 197 5.99 9.36 -4.51
N GLY A 198 4.79 9.92 -4.29
CA GLY A 198 4.32 10.27 -2.97
C GLY A 198 4.18 9.05 -2.05
N ALA A 199 3.62 7.96 -2.59
CA ALA A 199 3.48 6.69 -1.88
C ALA A 199 4.83 6.08 -1.48
N ALA A 200 5.78 6.01 -2.42
CA ALA A 200 7.12 5.51 -2.16
C ALA A 200 7.85 6.37 -1.12
N ALA A 201 7.81 7.70 -1.27
CA ALA A 201 8.45 8.62 -0.34
C ALA A 201 7.88 8.50 1.08
N ALA A 202 6.55 8.44 1.21
CA ALA A 202 5.88 8.31 2.50
C ALA A 202 6.25 7.01 3.22
N LEU A 203 6.25 5.87 2.51
CA LEU A 203 6.56 4.58 3.13
C LEU A 203 8.06 4.39 3.39
N TRP A 204 8.95 4.98 2.59
CA TRP A 204 10.38 5.02 2.94
C TRP A 204 10.65 5.89 4.16
N ALA A 205 9.96 7.02 4.30
CA ALA A 205 10.01 7.83 5.53
C ALA A 205 9.48 7.06 6.75
N MET A 206 8.34 6.36 6.61
CA MET A 206 7.81 5.47 7.64
C MET A 206 8.80 4.37 8.01
N THR A 207 9.49 3.78 7.02
CA THR A 207 10.50 2.75 7.24
C THR A 207 11.68 3.29 8.05
N ALA A 208 12.13 4.52 7.77
CA ALA A 208 13.23 5.15 8.50
C ALA A 208 12.87 5.34 9.99
N GLU A 209 11.69 5.89 10.27
CA GLU A 209 11.15 6.09 11.62
C GLU A 209 10.99 4.74 12.35
N LEU A 210 10.46 3.72 11.68
CA LEU A 210 10.29 2.37 12.24
C LEU A 210 11.64 1.79 12.68
N ILE A 211 12.65 1.87 11.81
CA ILE A 211 14.01 1.40 12.12
C ILE A 211 14.58 2.13 13.33
N GLU A 212 14.42 3.45 13.41
CA GLU A 212 14.87 4.24 14.55
C GLU A 212 14.20 3.81 15.85
N ILE A 213 12.86 3.69 15.85
CA ILE A 213 12.07 3.27 17.02
C ILE A 213 12.55 1.91 17.53
N MET A 214 12.59 0.92 16.65
CA MET A 214 12.95 -0.45 17.03
C MET A 214 14.42 -0.59 17.45
N THR A 215 15.33 0.18 16.82
CA THR A 215 16.74 0.20 17.21
C THR A 215 16.93 0.80 18.61
N ARG A 216 16.22 1.90 18.91
CA ARG A 216 16.24 2.53 20.24
C ARG A 216 15.69 1.61 21.33
N GLU A 217 14.77 0.71 20.98
CA GLU A 217 14.22 -0.34 21.86
C GLU A 217 15.08 -1.62 21.93
N ALA A 218 16.31 -1.58 21.40
CA ALA A 218 17.23 -2.72 21.34
C ALA A 218 16.69 -3.96 20.58
N LYS A 219 15.74 -3.74 19.66
CA LYS A 219 15.18 -4.75 18.75
C LYS A 219 15.37 -4.32 17.28
N PRO A 220 16.60 -4.04 16.80
CA PRO A 220 16.79 -3.53 15.45
C PRO A 220 16.22 -4.51 14.40
N PRO A 221 15.38 -4.03 13.46
CA PRO A 221 14.78 -4.86 12.44
C PRO A 221 15.81 -5.31 11.41
N THR A 222 15.45 -6.36 10.68
CA THR A 222 16.30 -6.95 9.67
C THR A 222 16.20 -6.17 8.37
N VAL A 223 17.30 -5.52 7.99
CA VAL A 223 17.43 -4.76 6.75
C VAL A 223 18.21 -5.59 5.73
N PHE A 224 17.69 -5.70 4.50
CA PHE A 224 18.36 -6.44 3.44
C PHE A 224 19.62 -5.73 2.93
N HIS A 225 20.68 -6.52 2.78
CA HIS A 225 21.92 -6.09 2.14
C HIS A 225 21.81 -6.17 0.62
N SER A 226 22.53 -5.29 -0.08
CA SER A 226 22.64 -5.36 -1.54
C SER A 226 23.48 -6.55 -1.96
N ILE A 227 22.88 -7.47 -2.72
CA ILE A 227 23.56 -8.66 -3.26
C ILE A 227 24.68 -8.33 -4.25
N ASN A 228 24.67 -7.12 -4.83
CA ASN A 228 25.65 -6.68 -5.82
C ASN A 228 26.99 -6.25 -5.21
N ARG A 229 27.09 -6.17 -3.88
CA ARG A 229 28.35 -5.97 -3.18
C ARG A 229 29.22 -7.23 -3.26
N PRO A 230 30.57 -7.12 -3.15
CA PRO A 230 31.45 -8.28 -3.13
C PRO A 230 31.08 -9.34 -2.08
N ASP A 231 30.58 -8.91 -0.92
CA ASP A 231 30.09 -9.71 0.21
C ASP A 231 28.56 -9.85 0.25
N GLY A 232 27.86 -9.33 -0.77
CA GLY A 232 26.42 -9.07 -0.72
C GLY A 232 25.55 -10.31 -0.58
N LYS A 233 25.90 -11.40 -1.27
CA LYS A 233 25.13 -12.65 -1.24
C LYS A 233 25.13 -13.28 0.16
N GLU A 234 26.31 -13.38 0.78
CA GLU A 234 26.44 -13.93 2.13
C GLU A 234 25.69 -13.07 3.16
N LEU A 235 25.79 -11.74 3.07
CA LEU A 235 25.07 -10.84 3.97
C LEU A 235 23.55 -10.90 3.78
N TYR A 236 23.09 -11.09 2.54
CA TYR A 236 21.67 -11.28 2.26
C TYR A 236 21.14 -12.60 2.85
N GLU A 237 21.88 -13.71 2.70
CA GLU A 237 21.54 -15.00 3.32
C GLU A 237 21.45 -14.88 4.85
N LYS A 238 22.42 -14.22 5.49
CA LYS A 238 22.37 -13.89 6.93
C LYS A 238 21.16 -13.04 7.31
N SER A 239 20.73 -12.13 6.43
CA SER A 239 19.53 -11.32 6.66
C SER A 239 18.28 -12.21 6.64
N ILE A 240 18.18 -13.16 5.72
CA ILE A 240 17.06 -14.13 5.70
C ILE A 240 17.03 -14.97 6.98
N GLU A 241 18.18 -15.50 7.40
CA GLU A 241 18.29 -16.32 8.61
C GLU A 241 17.90 -15.53 9.86
N ARG A 242 18.43 -14.31 9.99
CA ARG A 242 18.08 -13.40 11.09
C ARG A 242 16.57 -13.13 11.15
N PHE A 243 15.95 -12.82 10.01
CA PHE A 243 14.51 -12.58 9.97
C PHE A 243 13.71 -13.84 10.32
N ALA A 244 14.14 -15.02 9.87
CA ALA A 244 13.49 -16.28 10.22
C ALA A 244 13.58 -16.60 11.72
N GLU A 245 14.65 -16.19 12.39
CA GLU A 245 14.84 -16.37 13.84
C GLU A 245 14.06 -15.34 14.67
N LEU A 246 14.06 -14.06 14.27
CA LEU A 246 13.56 -12.96 15.09
C LEU A 246 12.15 -12.49 14.72
N GLY A 247 11.77 -12.59 13.44
CA GLY A 247 10.50 -12.11 12.91
C GLY A 247 10.42 -10.61 12.64
N TYR A 248 11.51 -9.86 12.79
CA TYR A 248 11.59 -8.42 12.54
C TYR A 248 12.88 -7.98 11.87
#